data_AF-A0A918AB79-F1
#
_entry.id   AF-A0A918AB79-F1
#
_cell.length_a   1.000
_cell.length_b   1.000
_cell.length_c   1.000
_cell.angle_alpha   90.00
_cell.angle_beta   90.00
_cell.angle_gamma   90.00
#
_symmetry.space_group_name_H-M   'P 1'
#
loop_
_entity.id
_entity.type
_entity.pdbx_description
1 polymer ?
#
loop_
_entity_poly.entity_id
_entity_poly.type
_entity_poly.pdbx_seq_one_letter_code
_entity_poly.pdbx_strand_id
1 'polypeptide(L)'
;MDEATESKAVRVLAARLPSWTVWYGRHTGRFWALLKRRPGVQELHVEAGTAAELESQAAEAERRLLGVTVEPPVSPSLTEVAPSEGVLVDDRVGSQ
;
A
#
# COMPACT_ATOMS: atom_id res chain seq x y z
N MET A 1 7.24 -16.80 -21.21
CA MET A 1 6.80 -15.50 -21.75
C MET A 1 7.91 -15.01 -22.66
N ASP A 2 7.58 -14.57 -23.87
CA ASP A 2 8.58 -14.19 -24.87
C ASP A 2 9.11 -12.76 -24.62
N GLU A 3 10.38 -12.51 -24.98
CA GLU A 3 11.06 -11.22 -24.79
C GLU A 3 10.30 -10.02 -25.42
N ALA A 4 9.62 -10.27 -26.54
CA ALA A 4 8.77 -9.27 -27.20
C ALA A 4 7.55 -8.87 -26.34
N THR A 5 6.99 -9.82 -25.60
CA THR A 5 5.84 -9.61 -24.71
C THR A 5 6.26 -8.81 -23.48
N GLU A 6 7.43 -9.11 -22.91
CA GLU A 6 8.02 -8.40 -21.77
C GLU A 6 8.34 -6.94 -22.17
N SER A 7 8.99 -6.76 -23.32
CA SER A 7 9.33 -5.44 -23.85
C SER A 7 8.10 -4.57 -24.11
N LYS A 8 7.01 -5.18 -24.62
CA LYS A 8 5.74 -4.49 -24.81
C LYS A 8 5.11 -4.09 -23.47
N ALA A 9 5.12 -4.98 -22.48
CA ALA A 9 4.59 -4.69 -21.15
C ALA A 9 5.35 -3.54 -20.46
N VAL A 10 6.69 -3.54 -20.51
CA VAL A 10 7.51 -2.44 -19.95
C VAL A 10 7.18 -1.10 -20.61
N ARG A 11 7.02 -1.07 -21.94
CA ARG A 11 6.66 0.18 -22.66
C ARG A 11 5.28 0.71 -22.27
N VAL A 12 4.29 -0.19 -22.15
CA VAL A 12 2.94 0.18 -21.71
C VAL A 12 2.97 0.73 -20.29
N LEU A 13 3.71 0.10 -19.38
CA LEU A 13 3.88 0.57 -18.01
C LEU A 13 4.58 1.93 -17.95
N ALA A 14 5.66 2.11 -18.71
CA ALA A 14 6.39 3.38 -18.76
C ALA A 14 5.51 4.53 -19.30
N ALA A 15 4.57 4.24 -20.21
CA ALA A 15 3.62 5.23 -20.70
C ALA A 15 2.55 5.61 -19.65
N ARG A 16 2.14 4.66 -18.80
CA ARG A 16 1.16 4.88 -17.73
C ARG A 16 1.76 5.51 -16.48
N LEU A 17 3.05 5.27 -16.22
CA LEU A 17 3.78 5.71 -15.04
C LEU A 17 4.93 6.67 -15.43
N PRO A 18 4.65 7.88 -15.92
CA PRO A 18 5.69 8.80 -16.44
C PRO A 18 6.69 9.27 -15.36
N SER A 19 6.25 9.29 -14.09
CA SER A 19 7.08 9.59 -12.91
C SER A 19 8.05 8.47 -12.55
N TRP A 20 7.89 7.28 -13.12
CA TRP A 20 8.65 6.09 -12.77
C TRP A 20 9.58 5.66 -13.91
N THR A 21 10.67 5.03 -13.54
CA THR A 21 11.55 4.27 -14.43
C THR A 21 11.17 2.81 -14.27
N VAL A 22 10.70 2.15 -15.34
CA VAL A 22 10.21 0.76 -15.29
C VAL A 22 11.13 -0.15 -16.11
N TRP A 23 11.41 -1.35 -15.60
CA TRP A 23 12.16 -2.37 -16.33
C TRP A 23 11.74 -3.79 -15.93
N TYR A 24 12.10 -4.77 -16.76
CA TYR A 24 11.88 -6.19 -16.47
C TYR A 24 13.22 -6.89 -16.22
N GLY A 25 13.36 -7.50 -15.04
CA GLY A 25 14.53 -8.28 -14.66
C GLY A 25 14.41 -9.71 -15.20
N ARG A 26 14.99 -9.99 -16.37
CA ARG A 26 14.95 -11.33 -16.99
C ARG A 26 15.48 -12.44 -16.07
N HIS A 27 16.50 -12.14 -15.27
CA HIS A 27 17.08 -13.12 -14.33
C HIS A 27 16.18 -13.43 -13.14
N THR A 28 15.37 -12.46 -12.69
CA THR A 28 14.46 -12.62 -11.55
C THR A 28 13.05 -12.96 -11.97
N GLY A 29 12.72 -12.81 -13.26
CA GLY A 29 11.37 -12.95 -13.78
C GLY A 29 10.39 -11.90 -13.26
N ARG A 30 10.89 -10.73 -12.83
CA ARG A 30 10.09 -9.71 -12.12
C ARG A 30 10.13 -8.36 -12.81
N PHE A 31 9.04 -7.62 -12.68
CA PHE A 31 8.96 -6.22 -13.04
C PHE A 31 9.44 -5.35 -11.88
N TRP A 32 10.12 -4.27 -12.21
CA TRP A 32 10.65 -3.31 -11.26
C TRP A 32 10.27 -1.90 -11.71
N ALA A 33 9.92 -1.04 -10.75
CA ALA A 33 9.76 0.39 -10.97
C ALA A 33 10.52 1.17 -9.91
N LEU A 34 11.19 2.24 -10.33
CA LEU A 34 11.87 3.19 -9.46
C LEU A 34 11.29 4.58 -9.70
N LEU A 35 10.87 5.25 -8.63
CA LEU A 35 10.39 6.62 -8.75
C LEU A 35 11.55 7.54 -9.11
N LYS A 36 11.36 8.37 -10.14
CA LYS A 36 12.36 9.37 -10.50
C LYS A 36 12.56 10.35 -9.33
N ARG A 37 13.80 10.48 -8.86
CA ARG A 37 14.18 11.35 -7.74
C ARG A 37 13.55 12.74 -7.90
N ARG A 38 12.70 13.12 -6.94
CA ARG A 38 12.26 14.48 -6.73
C ARG A 38 13.02 15.04 -5.51
N PRO A 39 13.49 16.29 -5.55
CA PRO A 39 14.18 16.88 -4.40
C PRO A 39 13.26 16.83 -3.16
N GLY A 40 13.76 16.23 -2.07
CA GLY A 40 13.01 16.06 -0.82
C GLY A 40 12.15 14.80 -0.71
N VAL A 41 12.16 13.90 -1.71
CA VAL A 41 11.38 12.65 -1.69
C VAL A 41 12.32 11.44 -1.54
N GLN A 42 11.99 10.52 -0.63
CA GLN A 42 12.68 9.24 -0.48
C GLN A 42 12.64 8.43 -1.78
N GLU A 43 13.71 7.71 -2.09
CA GLU A 43 13.75 6.80 -3.23
C GLU A 43 12.75 5.65 -2.99
N LEU A 44 11.71 5.58 -3.83
CA LEU A 44 10.74 4.50 -3.80
C LEU A 44 11.01 3.53 -4.93
N HIS A 45 11.11 2.25 -4.58
CA HIS A 45 11.11 1.14 -5.53
C HIS A 45 9.90 0.24 -5.25
N VAL A 46 9.39 -0.40 -6.31
CA VAL A 46 8.39 -1.46 -6.23
C VAL A 46 8.81 -2.59 -7.16
N GLU A 47 8.56 -3.82 -6.71
CA GLU A 47 8.78 -5.03 -7.49
C GLU A 47 7.50 -5.86 -7.55
N ALA A 48 7.24 -6.50 -8.69
CA ALA A 48 6.06 -7.34 -8.86
C ALA A 48 6.29 -8.48 -9.85
N GLY A 49 5.53 -9.57 -9.69
CA GLY A 49 5.54 -10.70 -10.63
C GLY A 49 4.82 -10.39 -11.93
N THR A 50 3.92 -9.40 -11.94
CA THR A 50 3.12 -9.04 -13.11
C THR A 50 3.10 -7.53 -13.35
N ALA A 51 2.83 -7.13 -14.60
CA ALA A 51 2.72 -5.73 -14.99
C ALA A 51 1.56 -5.02 -14.25
N ALA A 52 0.40 -5.68 -14.12
CA ALA A 52 -0.77 -5.10 -13.47
C ALA A 52 -0.54 -4.86 -11.97
N GLU A 53 0.16 -5.77 -11.30
CA GLU A 53 0.54 -5.58 -9.89
C GLU A 53 1.54 -4.43 -9.73
N LEU A 54 2.53 -4.33 -10.62
CA LEU A 54 3.50 -3.23 -10.58
C LEU A 54 2.80 -1.87 -10.71
N GLU A 55 1.86 -1.75 -11.65
CA GLU A 55 1.06 -0.55 -11.85
C GLU A 55 0.26 -0.18 -10.60
N SER A 56 -0.41 -1.16 -10.00
CA SER A 56 -1.23 -0.94 -8.80
C SER A 56 -0.37 -0.47 -7.62
N GLN A 57 0.78 -1.11 -7.39
CA GLN A 57 1.70 -0.74 -6.32
C GLN A 57 2.35 0.63 -6.56
N ALA A 58 2.77 0.93 -7.78
CA ALA A 58 3.33 2.24 -8.14
C ALA A 58 2.32 3.37 -7.95
N ALA A 59 1.07 3.15 -8.39
CA ALA A 59 -0.01 4.10 -8.21
C ALA A 59 -0.34 4.32 -6.72
N GLU A 60 -0.38 3.26 -5.91
CA GLU A 60 -0.58 3.36 -4.47
C GLU A 60 0.56 4.14 -3.79
N ALA A 61 1.81 3.87 -4.17
CA ALA A 61 2.98 4.58 -3.66
C ALA A 61 2.94 6.08 -4.02
N GLU A 62 2.56 6.44 -5.25
CA GLU A 62 2.35 7.84 -5.65
C GLU A 62 1.23 8.50 -4.84
N ARG A 63 0.11 7.80 -4.58
CA ARG A 63 -0.99 8.32 -3.75
C ARG A 63 -0.55 8.61 -2.33
N ARG A 64 0.25 7.72 -1.73
CA ARG A 64 0.83 7.92 -0.38
C ARG A 64 1.75 9.13 -0.34
N LEU A 65 2.58 9.33 -1.37
CA LEU A 65 3.47 10.50 -1.47
C LEU A 65 2.72 11.83 -1.63
N LEU A 66 1.59 11.83 -2.34
CA LEU A 66 0.76 13.02 -2.54
C LEU A 66 -0.16 13.32 -1.34
N GLY A 67 -0.05 12.57 -0.24
CA GLY A 67 -0.83 12.81 0.97
C GLY A 67 -2.30 12.40 0.85
N VAL A 68 -2.69 11.61 -0.16
CA VAL A 68 -3.93 10.84 -0.11
C VAL A 68 -3.67 9.65 0.81
N THR A 69 -3.78 9.92 2.12
CA THR A 69 -4.08 8.89 3.09
C THR A 69 -5.48 8.38 2.78
N VAL A 70 -5.60 7.46 1.82
CA VAL A 70 -6.61 6.42 2.02
C VAL A 70 -6.02 5.55 3.09
N GLU A 71 -6.51 5.74 4.30
CA GLU A 71 -6.31 4.78 5.38
C GLU A 71 -6.60 3.39 4.78
N PRO A 72 -5.73 2.38 4.94
CA PRO A 72 -6.18 1.01 4.68
C PRO A 72 -7.46 0.81 5.48
N PRO A 73 -8.49 0.10 4.99
CA PRO A 73 -9.53 -0.33 5.89
C PRO A 73 -8.83 -1.13 6.96
N VAL A 74 -8.69 -0.51 8.13
CA VAL A 74 -8.37 -1.20 9.36
C VAL A 74 -9.32 -2.39 9.34
N SER A 75 -8.78 -3.58 9.19
CA SER A 75 -9.41 -4.74 9.79
C SER A 75 -8.94 -4.68 11.23
N PRO A 76 -9.62 -3.97 12.16
CA PRO A 76 -9.47 -4.36 13.53
C PRO A 76 -9.98 -5.79 13.57
N SER A 77 -9.04 -6.72 13.74
CA SER A 77 -9.35 -8.10 14.04
C SER A 77 -10.41 -8.11 15.14
N LEU A 78 -11.50 -8.79 14.83
CA LEU A 78 -12.56 -9.15 15.75
C LEU A 78 -11.97 -9.89 16.96
N THR A 79 -11.83 -9.22 18.09
CA THR A 79 -11.80 -9.77 19.46
C THR A 79 -12.17 -8.60 20.37
N GLU A 80 -13.47 -8.40 20.59
CA GLU A 80 -14.12 -8.78 21.85
C GLU A 80 -13.64 -7.92 23.03
N VAL A 81 -14.27 -6.76 23.22
CA VAL A 81 -14.37 -6.12 24.53
C VAL A 81 -15.85 -5.99 24.85
N ALA A 82 -16.35 -6.87 25.71
CA ALA A 82 -17.64 -6.71 26.34
C ALA A 82 -17.52 -5.63 27.44
N PRO A 83 -18.27 -4.52 27.39
CA PRO A 83 -18.49 -3.73 28.59
C PRO A 83 -19.55 -4.42 29.43
N SER A 84 -19.16 -4.88 30.61
CA SER A 84 -20.07 -5.31 31.67
C SER A 84 -20.95 -4.14 32.09
N GLU A 85 -22.20 -4.08 31.63
CA GLU A 85 -23.25 -3.29 32.26
C GLU A 85 -23.68 -3.98 33.55
N GLY A 86 -23.56 -3.29 34.69
CA GLY A 86 -23.91 -3.88 35.98
C GLY A 86 -23.83 -2.92 37.15
N VAL A 87 -24.85 -2.07 37.26
CA VAL A 87 -25.47 -1.53 38.48
C VAL A 87 -24.73 -0.46 39.32
N LEU A 88 -25.26 0.76 39.18
CA LEU A 88 -25.27 1.87 40.12
C LEU A 88 -26.02 1.47 41.42
N VAL A 89 -25.38 1.57 42.58
CA VAL A 89 -26.06 1.85 43.85
C VAL A 89 -25.18 2.80 44.67
N ASP A 90 -25.59 4.07 44.74
CA ASP A 90 -25.27 4.97 45.84
C ASP A 90 -26.47 4.96 46.78
N ASP A 91 -26.28 4.53 48.03
CA ASP A 91 -27.04 5.11 49.14
C ASP A 91 -26.26 4.99 50.45
N ARG A 92 -26.13 6.14 51.11
CA ARG A 92 -25.60 6.31 52.46
C ARG A 92 -26.49 5.56 53.47
N VAL A 93 -25.91 4.95 54.50
CA VAL A 93 -26.06 5.42 55.90
C VAL A 93 -25.17 4.58 56.82
N GLY A 94 -24.38 5.27 57.65
CA GLY A 94 -23.69 4.66 58.77
C GLY A 94 -24.66 4.47 59.94
N SER A 95 -24.56 3.33 60.62
CA SER A 95 -25.02 3.13 62.00
C SER A 95 -24.41 1.83 62.53
N GLN A 96 -23.39 1.94 63.37
CA GLN A 96 -23.37 1.47 64.77
C GLN A 96 -22.01 1.74 65.40
#